data_AF-A0A9P6XVP7-F1
#
_entry.id   AF-A0A9P6XVP7-F1
#
_cell.length_a   1.000
_cell.length_b   1.000
_cell.length_c   1.000
_cell.angle_alpha   90.00
_cell.angle_beta   90.00
_cell.angle_gamma   90.00
#
_symmetry.space_group_name_H-M   'P 1'
#
loop_
_entity.id
_entity.type
_entity.pdbx_description
1 polymer ?
#
loop_
_entity_poly.entity_id
_entity_poly.type
_entity_poly.pdbx_seq_one_letter_code
_entity_poly.pdbx_strand_id
1 'polypeptide(L)'
;MLAGQTLFCALYAAWVVFRMLKRDYEAAIMAAAFCGFALGATATAIANMQALTRRHGPAPEAFIVVPVTGAFLVDILNVIVLTSLISLPFVGGM
;
A
#
# COMPACT_ATOMS: atom_id res chain seq x y z
N MET A 1 7.34 -15.16 -11.95
CA MET A 1 6.51 -15.50 -10.77
C MET A 1 6.13 -14.28 -9.92
N LEU A 2 7.06 -13.38 -9.58
CA LEU A 2 6.76 -12.19 -8.76
C LEU A 2 5.85 -11.15 -9.45
N ALA A 3 6.13 -10.79 -10.71
CA ALA A 3 5.30 -9.82 -11.45
C ALA A 3 3.83 -10.28 -11.64
N GLY A 4 3.61 -11.59 -11.80
CA GLY A 4 2.27 -12.16 -11.91
C GLY A 4 1.48 -12.08 -10.60
N GLN A 5 2.15 -12.27 -9.46
CA GLN A 5 1.54 -12.13 -8.14
C GLN A 5 1.22 -10.66 -7.81
N THR A 6 2.13 -9.74 -8.12
CA THR A 6 1.91 -8.29 -7.94
C THR A 6 0.77 -7.78 -8.81
N LEU A 7 0.69 -8.23 -10.06
CA LEU A 7 -0.40 -7.88 -10.98
C LEU A 7 -1.73 -8.48 -10.52
N PHE A 8 -1.74 -9.70 -9.98
CA PHE A 8 -2.96 -10.34 -9.48
C PHE A 8 -3.45 -9.71 -8.17
N CYS A 9 -2.55 -9.32 -7.25
CA CYS A 9 -2.91 -8.54 -6.06
C CYS A 9 -3.39 -7.14 -6.44
N ALA A 10 -2.77 -6.51 -7.43
CA ALA A 10 -3.16 -5.20 -7.93
C ALA A 10 -4.53 -5.21 -8.60
N LEU A 11 -4.80 -6.22 -9.41
CA LEU A 11 -6.11 -6.45 -10.01
C LEU A 11 -7.14 -6.86 -8.95
N TYR A 12 -6.80 -7.68 -7.96
CA TYR A 12 -7.75 -8.05 -6.91
C TYR A 12 -8.10 -6.85 -6.02
N ALA A 13 -7.14 -6.03 -5.62
CA ALA A 13 -7.37 -4.80 -4.88
C ALA A 13 -8.15 -3.78 -5.72
N ALA A 14 -7.77 -3.55 -6.98
CA ALA A 14 -8.44 -2.58 -7.85
C ALA A 14 -9.80 -3.06 -8.39
N TRP A 15 -10.12 -4.35 -8.34
CA TRP A 15 -11.34 -4.89 -8.96
C TRP A 15 -12.32 -5.49 -7.95
N VAL A 16 -11.86 -5.95 -6.79
CA VAL A 16 -12.73 -6.43 -5.68
C VAL A 16 -13.01 -5.31 -4.67
N VAL A 17 -11.99 -4.55 -4.24
CA VAL A 17 -12.20 -3.42 -3.29
C VAL A 17 -12.96 -2.28 -3.98
N PHE A 18 -12.64 -1.99 -5.23
CA PHE A 18 -13.29 -0.94 -6.01
C PHE A 18 -14.73 -1.27 -6.43
N ARG A 19 -15.10 -2.56 -6.44
CA ARG A 19 -16.48 -3.01 -6.68
C ARG A 19 -17.30 -3.09 -5.39
N MET A 20 -16.66 -3.37 -4.24
CA MET A 20 -17.33 -3.34 -2.93
C MET A 20 -17.49 -1.92 -2.37
N LEU A 21 -16.54 -1.01 -2.63
CA LEU A 21 -16.57 0.36 -2.13
C LEU A 21 -17.40 1.27 -3.05
N LYS A 22 -18.71 1.02 -3.06
CA LYS A 22 -19.88 1.88 -3.41
C LYS A 22 -19.74 3.04 -4.44
N ARG A 23 -18.72 3.05 -5.32
CA ARG A 23 -18.41 4.11 -6.30
C ARG A 23 -18.23 5.50 -5.65
N ASP A 24 -17.69 5.55 -4.44
CA ASP A 24 -17.46 6.81 -3.73
C ASP A 24 -16.10 7.44 -4.10
N TYR A 25 -16.01 8.75 -3.90
CA TYR A 25 -14.80 9.53 -4.15
C TYR A 25 -13.57 9.01 -3.38
N GLU A 26 -13.77 8.50 -2.16
CA GLU A 26 -12.70 7.90 -1.36
C GLU A 26 -12.15 6.61 -1.97
N ALA A 27 -12.98 5.83 -2.66
CA ALA A 27 -12.52 4.66 -3.40
C ALA A 27 -11.55 5.06 -4.51
N ALA A 28 -11.88 6.11 -5.26
CA ALA A 28 -11.02 6.63 -6.33
C ALA A 28 -9.65 7.10 -5.81
N ILE A 29 -9.62 7.75 -4.65
CA ILE A 29 -8.39 8.15 -3.96
C ILE A 29 -7.60 6.90 -3.53
N MET A 30 -8.27 5.88 -2.98
CA MET A 30 -7.62 4.62 -2.58
C MET A 30 -7.01 3.86 -3.77
N ALA A 31 -7.63 3.81 -4.96
CA ALA A 31 -6.95 3.21 -6.12
C ALA A 31 -5.80 4.06 -6.66
N ALA A 32 -5.92 5.39 -6.63
CA ALA A 32 -4.81 6.27 -6.98
C ALA A 32 -3.61 6.04 -6.05
N ALA A 33 -3.89 5.83 -4.75
CA ALA A 33 -2.91 5.45 -3.76
C ALA A 33 -2.29 4.08 -4.05
N PHE A 34 -3.13 3.07 -4.34
CA PHE A 34 -2.68 1.72 -4.64
C PHE A 34 -1.77 1.68 -5.88
N CYS A 35 -2.14 2.41 -6.94
CA CYS A 35 -1.31 2.57 -8.14
C CYS A 35 0.03 3.26 -7.80
N GLY A 36 0.00 4.33 -6.99
CA GLY A 36 1.20 5.02 -6.53
C GLY A 36 2.09 4.19 -5.61
N PHE A 37 1.51 3.23 -4.88
CA PHE A 37 2.24 2.26 -4.06
C PHE A 37 2.89 1.19 -4.95
N ALA A 38 2.17 0.66 -5.94
CA ALA A 38 2.67 -0.34 -6.88
C ALA A 38 3.82 0.19 -7.78
N LEU A 39 3.83 1.49 -8.08
CA LEU A 39 4.87 2.14 -8.89
C LEU A 39 6.12 2.53 -8.10
N GLY A 40 6.11 2.43 -6.76
CA GLY A 40 7.21 2.90 -5.94
C GLY A 40 7.06 2.57 -4.46
N ALA A 41 6.89 3.60 -3.64
CA ALA A 41 6.83 3.51 -2.18
C ALA A 41 5.59 4.22 -1.62
N THR A 42 5.39 4.17 -0.30
CA THR A 42 4.26 4.83 0.36
C THR A 42 4.23 6.35 0.09
N ALA A 43 5.38 7.00 -0.09
CA ALA A 43 5.47 8.42 -0.41
C ALA A 43 4.87 8.77 -1.78
N THR A 44 5.03 7.93 -2.81
CA THR A 44 4.44 8.14 -4.13
C THR A 44 2.92 7.90 -4.12
N ALA A 45 2.44 6.96 -3.30
CA ALA A 45 1.01 6.80 -3.05
C ALA A 45 0.38 8.06 -2.45
N ILE A 46 1.03 8.64 -1.43
CA ILE A 46 0.57 9.88 -0.77
C ILE A 46 0.61 11.06 -1.75
N ALA A 47 1.64 11.19 -2.58
CA ALA A 47 1.72 12.23 -3.59
C ALA A 47 0.56 12.16 -4.60
N ASN A 48 0.20 10.96 -5.08
CA ASN A 48 -0.95 10.76 -5.97
C ASN A 48 -2.27 11.08 -5.29
N MET A 49 -2.46 10.66 -4.03
CA MET A 49 -3.65 11.02 -3.26
C MET A 49 -3.77 12.53 -3.07
N GLN A 50 -2.66 13.22 -2.79
CA GLN A 50 -2.64 14.69 -2.65
C GLN A 50 -2.98 15.41 -3.96
N ALA A 51 -2.49 14.91 -5.09
CA ALA A 51 -2.82 15.48 -6.40
C ALA A 51 -4.32 15.38 -6.71
N LEU A 52 -4.96 14.26 -6.33
CA LEU A 52 -6.38 14.03 -6.55
C LEU A 52 -7.26 14.83 -5.57
N THR A 53 -6.91 14.83 -4.28
CA THR A 53 -7.61 15.61 -3.23
C THR A 53 -7.53 17.12 -3.45
N ARG A 54 -6.42 17.64 -3.99
CA ARG A 54 -6.31 19.07 -4.36
C ARG A 54 -7.26 19.48 -5.48
N ARG A 55 -7.65 18.57 -6.38
CA ARG A 55 -8.55 18.87 -7.51
C ARG A 55 -10.02 18.59 -7.24
N HIS A 56 -10.34 17.59 -6.43
CA HIS A 56 -11.72 17.09 -6.28
C HIS A 56 -12.27 17.16 -4.84
N GLY A 57 -11.48 17.66 -3.88
CA GLY A 57 -11.90 17.83 -2.48
C GLY A 57 -11.22 16.85 -1.52
N PRO A 58 -11.31 17.05 -0.20
CA PRO A 58 -10.64 16.22 0.79
C PRO A 58 -11.24 14.81 0.90
N ALA A 59 -10.40 13.80 1.14
CA ALA A 59 -10.78 12.40 1.36
C ALA A 59 -10.05 11.86 2.61
N PRO A 60 -10.62 12.11 3.81
CA PRO A 60 -9.93 11.86 5.07
C PRO A 60 -9.78 10.37 5.42
N GLU A 61 -10.73 9.50 5.07
CA GLU A 61 -10.61 8.07 5.40
C GLU A 61 -9.50 7.42 4.57
N ALA A 62 -9.41 7.75 3.28
CA ALA A 62 -8.34 7.26 2.42
C ALA A 62 -6.93 7.65 2.91
N PHE A 63 -6.77 8.87 3.44
CA PHE A 63 -5.50 9.35 3.98
C PHE A 63 -5.07 8.68 5.28
N ILE A 64 -5.98 8.06 6.02
CA ILE A 64 -5.67 7.32 7.25
C ILE A 64 -5.38 5.84 6.93
N VAL A 65 -6.23 5.22 6.12
CA VAL A 65 -6.15 3.77 5.83
C VAL A 65 -4.89 3.41 5.04
N VAL A 66 -4.52 4.22 4.05
CA VAL A 66 -3.38 3.95 3.15
C VAL A 66 -2.04 3.91 3.89
N PRO A 67 -1.63 4.92 4.69
CA PRO A 67 -0.37 4.87 5.40
C PRO A 67 -0.33 3.81 6.52
N VAL A 68 -1.46 3.56 7.20
CA VAL A 68 -1.55 2.47 8.20
C VAL A 68 -1.27 1.12 7.54
N THR A 69 -1.85 0.87 6.37
CA THR A 69 -1.66 -0.40 5.68
C THR A 69 -0.30 -0.47 4.97
N GLY A 70 0.18 0.64 4.41
CA GLY A 70 1.34 0.65 3.52
C GLY A 70 2.69 0.96 4.19
N ALA A 71 2.73 1.79 5.23
CA ALA A 71 3.98 2.09 5.95
C ALA A 71 4.09 1.31 7.25
N PHE A 72 3.03 1.34 8.08
CA PHE A 72 3.09 0.78 9.43
C PHE A 72 3.18 -0.75 9.43
N LEU A 73 2.34 -1.45 8.64
CA LEU A 73 2.44 -2.91 8.53
C LEU A 73 3.75 -3.39 7.90
N VAL A 74 4.29 -2.63 6.95
CA VAL A 74 5.58 -2.95 6.31
C VAL A 74 6.71 -2.83 7.32
N ASP A 75 6.67 -1.85 8.22
CA ASP A 75 7.68 -1.68 9.26
C ASP A 75 7.65 -2.83 10.29
N ILE A 76 6.44 -3.28 10.68
CA ILE A 76 6.28 -4.47 11.54
C ILE A 76 6.86 -5.71 10.88
N LEU A 77 6.51 -5.97 9.62
CA LEU A 77 7.04 -7.12 8.87
C LEU A 77 8.56 -7.02 8.71
N ASN A 78 9.08 -5.82 8.46
CA ASN A 78 10.51 -5.59 8.36
C ASN A 78 11.23 -5.96 9.67
N VAL A 79 10.70 -5.54 10.83
CA VAL A 79 11.26 -5.93 12.14
C VAL A 79 11.19 -7.45 12.34
N ILE A 80 10.06 -8.08 12.04
CA ILE A 80 9.88 -9.53 12.21
C ILE A 80 10.87 -10.30 11.33
N VAL A 81 11.01 -9.90 10.07
CA VAL A 81 11.93 -10.54 9.11
C VAL A 81 13.37 -10.35 9.56
N LEU A 82 13.77 -9.14 9.94
CA LEU A 82 15.12 -8.85 10.42
C LEU A 82 15.46 -9.62 11.70
N THR A 83 14.58 -9.60 12.70
CA THR A 83 14.79 -10.37 13.94
C THR A 83 14.86 -11.87 13.66
N SER A 84 14.02 -12.39 12.77
CA SER A 84 14.06 -13.81 12.39
C SER A 84 15.34 -14.16 11.63
N LEU A 85 15.79 -13.30 10.71
CA LEU A 85 17.00 -13.53 9.92
C LEU A 85 18.26 -13.49 10.80
N ILE A 86 18.34 -12.55 11.74
CA ILE A 86 19.44 -12.44 12.72
C ILE A 86 19.43 -13.64 13.68
N SER A 87 18.26 -14.17 14.03
CA SER A 87 18.13 -15.36 14.87
C SER A 87 18.52 -16.66 14.17
N LEU A 88 18.73 -16.68 12.84
CA LEU A 88 19.29 -17.84 12.15
C LEU A 88 20.83 -17.87 12.26
N PRO A 89 21.44 -19.02 12.63
CA PRO A 89 22.88 -19.15 12.85
C PRO A 89 23.76 -18.94 11.60
N PHE A 90 23.15 -18.79 10.42
CA PHE A 90 23.85 -18.53 9.15
C PHE A 90 24.15 -17.04 8.92
N VAL A 91 23.43 -16.12 9.57
CA VAL A 91 23.62 -14.67 9.44
C VAL A 91 24.09 -14.04 10.75
N GLY A 92 23.64 -14.54 11.91
CA GLY A 92 24.11 -14.10 13.24
C GLY A 92 25.46 -14.71 13.68
N GLY A 93 26.21 -15.32 12.76
CA GLY A 93 27.50 -15.95 13.02
C GLY A 93 28.68 -14.98 12.90
N MET A 94 28.78 -14.03 13.84
CA MET A 94 29.99 -13.47 14.46
C MET A 94 29.62 -12.29 15.37
#